data_AF-A0A2Z3GZH0-F1
#
_entry.id   AF-A0A2Z3GZH0-F1
#
_cell.length_a   1.000
_cell.length_b   1.000
_cell.length_c   1.000
_cell.angle_alpha   90.00
_cell.angle_beta   90.00
_cell.angle_gamma   90.00
#
_symmetry.space_group_name_H-M   'P 1'
#
loop_
_entity.id
_entity.type
_entity.pdbx_description
1 polymer ?
#
loop_
_entity_poly.entity_id
_entity_poly.type
_entity_poly.pdbx_seq_one_letter_code
_entity_poly.pdbx_strand_id
1 'polypeptide(L)'
;MTKYWRTAAFALLVGALAAPGCGPPGRTKEETIEVKENSGLEQAKQVLNNYAKGQALGSEVTSFDNIVARVRETDAARADVLQKGFADLQKPKADTKAKAKEILKALEPKMTGGS
;
A
#
# COMPACT_ATOMS: atom_id res chain seq x y z
N MET A 1 -9.44 29.02 -63.48
CA MET A 1 -9.94 29.39 -62.13
C MET A 1 -9.00 28.80 -61.11
N THR A 2 -8.26 29.68 -60.45
CA THR A 2 -7.23 29.45 -59.43
C THR A 2 -7.85 29.09 -58.08
N LYS A 3 -7.33 28.07 -57.37
CA LYS A 3 -7.30 28.05 -55.90
C LYS A 3 -6.42 26.94 -55.28
N TYR A 4 -5.46 27.42 -54.48
CA TYR A 4 -4.74 26.78 -53.37
C TYR A 4 -3.47 25.95 -53.64
N TRP A 5 -2.39 26.71 -53.87
CA TRP A 5 -1.04 26.44 -53.35
C TRP A 5 -1.00 26.53 -51.80
N ARG A 6 -0.10 25.72 -51.20
CA ARG A 6 0.82 25.99 -50.05
C ARG A 6 1.04 24.69 -49.26
N THR A 7 2.14 23.95 -49.49
CA THR A 7 3.39 23.94 -48.69
C THR A 7 3.14 23.68 -47.19
N ALA A 8 3.79 22.79 -46.45
CA ALA A 8 5.11 22.19 -46.56
C ALA A 8 5.18 20.98 -45.62
N ALA A 9 6.19 20.13 -45.86
CA ALA A 9 6.59 19.00 -45.05
C ALA A 9 7.00 19.39 -43.61
N PHE A 10 6.85 18.47 -42.66
CA PHE A 10 7.77 18.34 -41.52
C PHE A 10 7.78 16.89 -41.03
N ALA A 11 8.86 16.19 -41.35
CA ALA A 11 9.29 14.95 -40.71
C ALA A 11 10.09 15.29 -39.45
N LEU A 12 9.89 14.56 -38.35
CA LEU A 12 10.78 14.41 -37.17
C LEU A 12 10.04 13.52 -36.15
N LEU A 13 10.33 12.22 -35.99
CA LEU A 13 11.47 11.61 -35.29
C LEU A 13 11.62 12.05 -33.84
N VAL A 14 11.05 11.27 -32.89
CA VAL A 14 11.61 11.10 -31.53
C VAL A 14 11.27 9.69 -31.02
N GLY A 15 12.30 8.85 -30.89
CA GLY A 15 12.23 7.62 -30.11
C GLY A 15 12.20 7.94 -28.62
N ALA A 16 11.41 7.16 -27.86
CA ALA A 16 11.52 7.11 -26.42
C ALA A 16 11.53 5.64 -26.00
N LEU A 17 12.69 5.23 -25.52
CA LEU A 17 13.01 3.97 -24.88
C LEU A 17 11.90 3.49 -23.94
N ALA A 18 11.42 2.27 -24.19
CA ALA A 18 10.63 1.52 -23.23
C ALA A 18 11.54 1.09 -22.06
N ALA A 19 11.65 1.95 -21.06
CA ALA A 19 12.00 1.53 -19.71
C ALA A 19 10.81 0.73 -19.14
N PRO A 20 11.02 -0.44 -18.48
CA PRO A 20 9.97 -1.07 -17.69
C PRO A 20 9.82 -0.29 -16.38
N GLY A 21 9.23 0.90 -16.45
CA GLY A 21 9.11 1.83 -15.33
C GLY A 21 7.74 2.51 -15.30
N CYS A 22 7.02 2.26 -14.21
CA CYS A 22 5.77 2.90 -13.78
C CYS A 22 4.53 2.72 -14.69
N GLY A 23 3.63 1.86 -14.22
CA GLY A 23 2.29 1.68 -14.78
C GLY A 23 1.42 2.94 -14.74
N PRO A 24 0.28 2.91 -15.47
CA PRO A 24 -0.57 4.06 -15.70
C PRO A 24 -1.16 4.67 -14.41
N PRO A 25 -1.26 6.01 -14.32
CA PRO A 25 -1.94 6.67 -13.21
C PRO A 25 -3.44 6.52 -13.42
N GLY A 26 -4.11 5.72 -12.60
CA GLY A 26 -5.55 5.51 -12.78
C GLY A 26 -6.20 4.57 -11.79
N ARG A 27 -6.60 5.12 -10.64
CA ARG A 27 -7.94 4.94 -10.02
C ARG A 27 -7.91 5.56 -8.63
N THR A 28 -8.34 6.82 -8.54
CA THR A 28 -8.90 7.37 -7.32
C THR A 28 -10.17 6.58 -6.98
N LYS A 29 -10.11 5.79 -5.92
CA LYS A 29 -11.30 5.33 -5.22
C LYS A 29 -11.65 6.40 -4.19
N GLU A 30 -12.62 7.24 -4.51
CA GLU A 30 -13.37 7.95 -3.48
C GLU A 30 -14.22 6.90 -2.74
N GLU A 31 -13.81 6.56 -1.52
CA GLU A 31 -14.69 5.89 -0.55
C GLU A 31 -14.74 6.81 0.67
N THR A 32 -15.85 7.54 0.80
CA THR A 32 -16.20 8.29 2.00
C THR A 32 -16.32 7.29 3.15
N ILE A 33 -15.39 7.36 4.11
CA ILE A 33 -15.59 6.79 5.43
C ILE A 33 -15.04 7.83 6.42
N GLU A 34 -15.92 8.71 6.85
CA GLU A 34 -15.74 9.46 8.11
C GLU A 34 -15.83 8.45 9.25
N VAL A 35 -14.76 7.68 9.42
CA VAL A 35 -14.41 7.12 10.72
C VAL A 35 -13.05 7.72 10.96
N LYS A 36 -12.86 8.31 12.13
CA LYS A 36 -11.55 8.61 12.69
C LYS A 36 -10.81 7.27 12.80
N GLU A 37 -10.35 6.73 11.67
CA GLU A 37 -9.54 5.53 11.65
C GLU A 37 -8.35 5.86 12.55
N ASN A 38 -8.08 4.94 13.46
CA ASN A 38 -7.04 5.15 14.43
C ASN A 38 -5.73 5.36 13.69
N SER A 39 -5.09 6.52 13.89
CA SER A 39 -3.83 6.84 13.23
C SER A 39 -2.80 5.72 13.38
N GLY A 40 -2.82 4.99 14.50
CA GLY A 40 -2.02 3.79 14.72
C GLY A 40 -2.38 2.60 13.82
N LEU A 41 -3.67 2.31 13.62
CA LEU A 41 -4.12 1.16 12.83
C LEU A 41 -3.93 1.41 11.33
N GLU A 42 -4.18 2.64 10.87
CA GLU A 42 -3.88 3.04 9.49
C GLU A 42 -2.38 2.99 9.21
N GLN A 43 -1.57 3.52 10.13
CA GLN A 43 -0.11 3.44 10.02
C GLN A 43 0.35 1.97 9.94
N ALA A 44 -0.21 1.09 10.77
CA ALA A 44 0.08 -0.34 10.73
C ALA A 44 -0.28 -0.96 9.38
N LYS A 45 -1.50 -0.69 8.87
CA LYS A 45 -1.96 -1.16 7.55
C LYS A 45 -1.07 -0.64 6.43
N GLN A 46 -0.61 0.60 6.48
CA GLN A 46 0.26 1.20 5.47
C GLN A 46 1.61 0.47 5.39
N VAL A 47 2.26 0.28 6.55
CA VAL A 47 3.52 -0.46 6.66
C VAL A 47 3.38 -1.88 6.14
N LEU A 48 2.35 -2.60 6.59
CA LEU A 48 2.08 -3.97 6.15
C LEU A 48 1.76 -4.05 4.65
N ASN A 49 1.09 -3.05 4.07
CA ASN A 49 0.84 -3.01 2.63
C ASN A 49 2.13 -2.89 1.82
N ASN A 50 3.13 -2.15 2.30
CA ASN A 50 4.43 -2.06 1.64
C ASN A 50 5.13 -3.43 1.64
N TYR A 51 5.10 -4.12 2.77
CA TYR A 51 5.65 -5.48 2.87
C TYR A 51 4.89 -6.50 2.02
N ALA A 52 3.56 -6.41 1.97
CA ALA A 52 2.72 -7.24 1.12
C ALA A 52 2.99 -7.04 -0.39
N LYS A 53 3.55 -5.88 -0.77
CA LYS A 53 4.04 -5.58 -2.12
C LYS A 53 5.46 -6.10 -2.38
N GLY A 54 6.15 -6.58 -1.35
CA GLY A 54 7.52 -7.12 -1.44
C GLY A 54 8.61 -6.13 -1.02
N GLN A 55 8.25 -5.02 -0.35
CA GLN A 55 9.26 -4.18 0.28
C GLN A 55 9.98 -4.95 1.39
N ALA A 56 11.30 -4.82 1.45
CA ALA A 56 12.10 -5.37 2.54
C ALA A 56 11.82 -4.63 3.85
N LEU A 57 12.11 -5.27 4.99
CA LEU A 57 12.10 -4.59 6.29
C LEU A 57 13.19 -3.50 6.30
N GLY A 58 12.86 -2.32 6.81
CA GLY A 58 13.77 -1.19 6.93
C GLY A 58 13.72 -0.55 8.31
N SER A 59 14.00 0.75 8.35
CA SER A 59 14.09 1.51 9.61
C SER A 59 12.78 1.60 10.37
N GLU A 60 11.63 1.35 9.74
CA GLU A 60 10.32 1.41 10.38
C GLU A 60 10.09 0.27 11.38
N VAL A 61 10.90 -0.80 11.34
CA VAL A 61 10.89 -1.88 12.35
C VAL A 61 11.07 -1.33 13.76
N THR A 62 11.88 -0.28 13.93
CA THR A 62 12.11 0.39 15.22
C THR A 62 10.85 1.07 15.77
N SER A 63 9.85 1.30 14.92
CA SER A 63 8.58 1.94 15.27
C SER A 63 7.46 0.94 15.51
N PHE A 64 7.69 -0.37 15.33
CA PHE A 64 6.66 -1.41 15.47
C PHE A 64 5.99 -1.40 16.85
N ASP A 65 6.77 -1.30 17.93
CA ASP A 65 6.22 -1.22 19.29
C ASP A 65 5.36 0.03 19.50
N ASN A 66 5.77 1.16 18.93
CA ASN A 66 5.00 2.40 19.01
C ASN A 66 3.67 2.30 18.25
N ILE A 67 3.68 1.68 17.07
CA ILE A 67 2.48 1.42 16.27
C ILE A 67 1.52 0.51 17.06
N VAL A 68 2.02 -0.57 17.66
CA VAL A 68 1.21 -1.49 18.48
C VAL A 68 0.60 -0.74 19.67
N ALA A 69 1.38 0.09 20.37
CA ALA A 69 0.90 0.87 21.50
C ALA A 69 -0.27 1.77 21.10
N ARG A 70 -0.13 2.51 19.99
CA ARG A 70 -1.21 3.38 19.46
C ARG A 70 -2.47 2.61 19.08
N VAL A 71 -2.31 1.42 18.49
CA VAL A 71 -3.46 0.57 18.17
C VAL A 71 -4.11 0.04 19.46
N ARG A 72 -3.31 -0.28 20.49
CA ARG A 72 -3.82 -0.81 21.76
C ARG A 72 -4.70 0.20 22.52
N GLU A 73 -4.47 1.50 22.33
CA GLU A 73 -5.30 2.57 22.92
C GLU A 73 -6.78 2.48 22.48
N THR A 74 -7.06 1.83 21.36
CA THR A 74 -8.40 1.86 20.75
C THR A 74 -8.93 0.48 20.34
N ASP A 75 -8.05 -0.45 20.00
CA ASP A 75 -8.38 -1.84 19.70
C ASP A 75 -7.27 -2.77 20.20
N ALA A 76 -7.37 -3.17 21.47
CA ALA A 76 -6.41 -4.08 22.09
C ALA A 76 -6.33 -5.43 21.36
N ALA A 77 -7.44 -5.95 20.83
CA ALA A 77 -7.45 -7.23 20.13
C ALA A 77 -6.63 -7.18 18.84
N ARG A 78 -6.76 -6.11 18.05
CA ARG A 78 -5.94 -5.89 16.85
C ARG A 78 -4.50 -5.53 17.19
N ALA A 79 -4.25 -4.86 18.30
CA ALA A 79 -2.89 -4.63 18.78
C ALA A 79 -2.16 -5.94 19.09
N ASP A 80 -2.84 -6.93 19.70
CA ASP A 80 -2.26 -8.24 19.98
C ASP A 80 -1.96 -9.05 18.71
N VAL A 81 -2.78 -8.88 17.66
CA VAL A 81 -2.50 -9.43 16.32
C VAL A 81 -1.26 -8.77 15.71
N LEU A 82 -1.18 -7.44 15.77
CA LEU A 82 -0.04 -6.68 15.26
C LEU A 82 1.26 -7.02 15.98
N GLN A 83 1.24 -7.10 17.31
CA GLN A 83 2.42 -7.40 18.12
C GLN A 83 3.04 -8.75 17.72
N LYS A 84 2.19 -9.78 17.59
CA LYS A 84 2.64 -11.10 17.13
C LYS A 84 3.10 -11.07 15.67
N GLY A 85 2.33 -10.43 14.80
CA GLY A 85 2.65 -10.30 13.39
C GLY A 85 3.98 -9.61 13.12
N PHE A 86 4.24 -8.48 13.79
CA PHE A 86 5.50 -7.74 13.70
C PHE A 86 6.69 -8.51 14.28
N ALA A 87 6.49 -9.31 15.33
CA ALA A 87 7.53 -10.21 15.83
C ALA A 87 7.83 -11.33 14.81
N ASP A 88 6.81 -11.88 14.15
CA ASP A 88 6.98 -12.90 13.11
C ASP A 88 7.71 -12.37 11.87
N LEU A 89 7.45 -11.12 11.47
CA LEU A 89 8.15 -10.48 10.34
C LEU A 89 9.66 -10.38 10.57
N GLN A 90 10.08 -10.15 11.82
CA GLN A 90 11.49 -9.96 12.17
C GLN A 90 12.27 -11.28 12.28
N LYS A 91 11.61 -12.44 12.19
CA LYS A 91 12.27 -13.74 12.26
C LYS A 91 13.17 -13.96 11.04
N PRO A 92 14.34 -14.60 11.22
CA PRO A 92 15.20 -14.95 10.09
C PRO A 92 14.45 -15.85 9.11
N LYS A 93 14.62 -15.59 7.80
CA LYS A 93 13.95 -16.32 6.70
C LYS A 93 12.42 -16.22 6.70
N ALA A 94 11.83 -15.24 7.39
CA ALA A 94 10.41 -14.99 7.27
C ALA A 94 10.07 -14.57 5.83
N ASP A 95 8.96 -15.11 5.29
CA ASP A 95 8.37 -14.59 4.06
C ASP A 95 7.58 -13.32 4.40
N THR A 96 8.29 -12.19 4.43
CA THR A 96 7.77 -10.87 4.78
C THR A 96 6.50 -10.53 4.00
N LYS A 97 6.44 -10.90 2.72
CA LYS A 97 5.32 -10.62 1.83
C LYS A 97 4.09 -11.44 2.20
N ALA A 98 4.23 -12.75 2.34
CA ALA A 98 3.13 -13.63 2.71
C ALA A 98 2.62 -13.27 4.11
N LYS A 99 3.53 -13.10 5.07
CA LYS A 99 3.18 -12.79 6.45
C LYS A 99 2.46 -11.45 6.58
N ALA A 100 2.90 -10.41 5.86
CA ALA A 100 2.21 -9.12 5.89
C ALA A 100 0.77 -9.20 5.36
N LYS A 101 0.52 -10.01 4.31
CA LYS A 101 -0.84 -10.26 3.82
C LYS A 101 -1.71 -10.99 4.84
N GLU A 102 -1.15 -11.99 5.51
CA GLU A 102 -1.87 -12.70 6.58
C GLU A 102 -2.25 -11.76 7.72
N ILE A 103 -1.32 -10.89 8.14
CA ILE A 103 -1.58 -9.91 9.20
C ILE A 103 -2.67 -8.94 8.74
N LEU A 104 -2.58 -8.37 7.53
CA LEU A 104 -3.60 -7.45 6.99
C LEU A 104 -5.00 -8.09 7.02
N LYS A 105 -5.12 -9.34 6.58
CA LYS A 105 -6.38 -10.10 6.63
C LYS A 105 -6.90 -10.27 8.05
N ALA A 106 -6.02 -10.51 9.02
CA ALA A 106 -6.39 -10.66 10.43
C ALA A 106 -6.82 -9.32 11.08
N LEU A 107 -6.47 -8.17 10.49
CA LEU A 107 -6.87 -6.83 10.96
C LEU A 107 -8.18 -6.34 10.35
N GLU A 108 -8.68 -7.00 9.31
CA GLU A 108 -9.98 -6.69 8.74
C GLU A 108 -11.04 -6.89 9.83
N PRO A 109 -12.00 -5.96 9.96
CA PRO A 109 -13.15 -6.20 10.82
C PRO A 109 -13.82 -7.49 10.34
N LYS A 110 -14.00 -8.46 11.24
CA LYS A 110 -14.75 -9.65 10.91
C LYS A 110 -16.14 -9.19 10.52
N MET A 111 -16.50 -9.28 9.24
CA MET A 111 -17.88 -9.13 8.82
C MET A 111 -18.67 -10.28 9.43
N THR A 112 -19.12 -10.13 10.68
CA THR A 112 -20.22 -10.92 11.23
C THR A 112 -21.50 -10.39 10.58
N GLY A 113 -21.65 -10.70 9.31
CA GLY A 113 -22.91 -10.54 8.60
C GLY A 113 -23.84 -11.64 9.06
N GLY A 114 -24.81 -11.27 9.89
CA GLY A 114 -26.00 -12.07 10.09
C GLY A 114 -26.74 -12.22 8.75
N SER A 115 -27.19 -13.44 8.50
CA SER A 115 -28.34 -13.79 7.68
C SER A 115 -28.86 -15.11 8.21
#